data_AF-A0A3D4VXC2-F1
#
_entry.id   AF-A0A3D4VXC2-F1
#
_cell.length_a   1.000
_cell.length_b   1.000
_cell.length_c   1.000
_cell.angle_alpha   90.00
_cell.angle_beta   90.00
_cell.angle_gamma   90.00
#
_symmetry.space_group_name_H-M   'P 1'
#
loop_
_entity.id
_entity.type
_entity.pdbx_description
1 polymer ?
#
loop_
_entity_poly.entity_id
_entity_poly.type
_entity_poly.pdbx_seq_one_letter_code
_entity_poly.pdbx_strand_id
1 'polypeptide(L)'
;MNKKAVELTIPISLTKYFTHGFDEILSTFTKTEKGKMLSLSPVFFKKWYYSTFFENTVLSPANILNSYLGKNKNEVSYITYKTVASARGVKKYSYSLSLDSVECHSFIKNLITFTDYCFPVATFDEGGMFPLKVPDDLAKQFTNTDGFYFEYLVLIAQRMNLITPMPSINTCKYQKNVEQCNSFFIQSNVQILTLLTDEVFEIFNEKFTEMLQVPYHIVDTSIMKSFLKESITTDDIYNKVYSSLGFNFDNMLKMAEIPSLSPENEVLMSSAYVMGTVLDKWFFSPLGDYLKLITPLYCLPYDFMDETDFVRPILLTNCDVSADVFSPCNYFSLTPIGEEILECENSNTWFQNISQDFTEEQIHVLLSSTIHINRINITDYMIQKNNREIYTIKVSYVDSPTLWKTIQVPVEYTLSKLYELIATYFGFDKSDYYTFSILRKNKDEPCHANLSKTSGFRLNELLKNNNLILSDEFVNFNDLELTLINISNEQNICNYPRLLRQSRAITLEELNDDM
;
A
#
# COMPACT_ATOMS: atom_id res chain seq x y z
N MET A 1 -25.71 20.94 26.02
CA MET A 1 -24.93 19.93 25.27
C MET A 1 -23.50 20.43 25.15
N ASN A 2 -22.52 19.58 25.46
CA ASN A 2 -21.10 19.93 25.53
C ASN A 2 -20.55 20.23 24.13
N LYS A 3 -19.94 21.40 23.89
CA LYS A 3 -19.32 21.76 22.58
C LYS A 3 -18.36 20.66 22.06
N LYS A 4 -17.55 20.08 22.96
CA LYS A 4 -16.67 18.94 22.66
C LYS A 4 -17.38 17.67 22.15
N ALA A 5 -18.65 17.46 22.53
CA ALA A 5 -19.42 16.29 22.09
C ALA A 5 -20.02 16.49 20.69
N VAL A 6 -20.19 17.73 20.23
CA VAL A 6 -20.67 18.08 18.89
C VAL A 6 -19.50 18.12 17.90
N GLU A 7 -18.32 18.57 18.32
CA GLU A 7 -17.10 18.64 17.49
C GLU A 7 -16.57 17.27 17.04
N LEU A 8 -16.94 16.17 17.72
CA LEU A 8 -16.49 14.82 17.39
C LEU A 8 -17.44 14.03 16.50
N THR A 9 -18.66 14.52 16.22
CA THR A 9 -19.67 13.73 15.51
C THR A 9 -19.29 13.45 14.06
N ILE A 10 -18.78 14.45 13.33
CA ILE A 10 -18.34 14.29 11.93
C ILE A 10 -17.13 13.34 11.83
N PRO A 11 -16.03 13.53 12.59
CA PRO A 11 -14.93 12.57 12.61
C PRO A 11 -15.37 11.13 12.91
N ILE A 12 -16.31 10.95 13.86
CA ILE A 12 -16.85 9.63 14.20
C ILE A 12 -17.65 9.03 13.04
N SER A 13 -18.48 9.81 12.36
CA SER A 13 -19.27 9.33 11.21
C SER A 13 -18.38 8.94 10.02
N LEU A 14 -17.36 9.75 9.71
CA LEU A 14 -16.37 9.45 8.67
C LEU A 14 -15.62 8.14 8.99
N THR A 15 -15.10 8.01 10.20
CA THR A 15 -14.33 6.81 10.61
C THR A 15 -15.18 5.54 10.70
N LYS A 16 -16.47 5.67 11.04
CA LYS A 16 -17.43 4.55 10.95
C LYS A 16 -17.63 4.06 9.52
N TYR A 17 -17.69 4.96 8.54
CA TYR A 17 -17.79 4.58 7.13
C TYR A 17 -16.58 3.74 6.73
N PHE A 18 -15.36 4.20 7.02
CA PHE A 18 -14.14 3.46 6.72
C PHE A 18 -14.13 2.08 7.39
N THR A 19 -14.37 2.01 8.70
CA THR A 19 -14.32 0.73 9.43
C THR A 19 -15.35 -0.26 8.97
N HIS A 20 -16.53 0.20 8.58
CA HIS A 20 -17.57 -0.70 8.09
C HIS A 20 -17.14 -1.34 6.76
N GLY A 21 -16.67 -0.53 5.80
CA GLY A 21 -16.16 -1.03 4.52
C GLY A 21 -14.95 -1.95 4.70
N PHE A 22 -13.98 -1.52 5.52
CA PHE A 22 -12.78 -2.32 5.79
C PHE A 22 -13.12 -3.66 6.49
N ASP A 23 -14.06 -3.67 7.45
CA ASP A 23 -14.46 -4.89 8.16
C ASP A 23 -15.24 -5.86 7.27
N GLU A 24 -16.06 -5.34 6.37
CA GLU A 24 -16.78 -6.14 5.39
C GLU A 24 -15.80 -6.91 4.49
N ILE A 25 -14.77 -6.24 3.96
CA ILE A 25 -13.73 -6.91 3.17
C ILE A 25 -12.90 -7.87 4.03
N LEU A 26 -12.45 -7.42 5.22
CA LEU A 26 -11.65 -8.24 6.14
C LEU A 26 -12.39 -9.50 6.60
N SER A 27 -13.72 -9.53 6.51
CA SER A 27 -14.52 -10.73 6.78
C SER A 27 -14.16 -11.90 5.85
N THR A 28 -13.77 -11.60 4.60
CA THR A 28 -13.42 -12.56 3.53
C THR A 28 -12.01 -13.14 3.64
N PHE A 29 -11.17 -12.58 4.51
CA PHE A 29 -9.79 -12.97 4.70
C PHE A 29 -9.70 -14.21 5.62
N THR A 30 -8.69 -15.04 5.43
CA THR A 30 -8.33 -16.12 6.38
C THR A 30 -7.78 -15.53 7.67
N LYS A 31 -7.75 -16.30 8.76
CA LYS A 31 -7.24 -15.84 10.06
C LYS A 31 -5.82 -15.28 9.99
N THR A 32 -4.95 -15.87 9.16
CA THR A 32 -3.56 -15.44 8.96
C THR A 32 -3.48 -14.13 8.20
N GLU A 33 -4.23 -14.00 7.09
CA GLU A 33 -4.24 -12.75 6.31
C GLU A 33 -4.83 -11.59 7.14
N LYS A 34 -5.88 -11.83 7.94
CA LYS A 34 -6.51 -10.80 8.79
C LYS A 34 -5.51 -10.10 9.72
N GLY A 35 -4.58 -10.85 10.30
CA GLY A 35 -3.58 -10.27 11.22
C GLY A 35 -2.67 -9.27 10.52
N LYS A 36 -2.16 -9.64 9.34
CA LYS A 36 -1.28 -8.79 8.53
C LYS A 36 -2.03 -7.63 7.88
N MET A 37 -3.26 -7.87 7.45
CA MET A 37 -4.11 -6.83 6.89
C MET A 37 -4.45 -5.76 7.95
N LEU A 38 -4.65 -6.16 9.20
CA LEU A 38 -4.87 -5.22 10.31
C LEU A 38 -3.63 -4.38 10.67
N SER A 39 -2.41 -4.87 10.41
CA SER A 39 -1.21 -4.05 10.58
C SER A 39 -1.05 -3.01 9.47
N LEU A 40 -1.57 -3.28 8.26
CA LEU A 40 -1.55 -2.34 7.13
C LEU A 40 -2.75 -1.38 7.11
N SER A 41 -3.76 -1.59 7.94
CA SER A 41 -4.96 -0.76 7.93
C SER A 41 -4.69 0.74 8.11
N PRO A 42 -3.66 1.20 8.86
CA PRO A 42 -3.34 2.63 8.93
C PRO A 42 -2.98 3.25 7.57
N VAL A 43 -2.27 2.51 6.72
CA VAL A 43 -1.91 2.95 5.37
C VAL A 43 -3.15 3.07 4.49
N PHE A 44 -4.02 2.06 4.52
CA PHE A 44 -5.29 2.09 3.79
C PHE A 44 -6.21 3.22 4.29
N PHE A 45 -6.25 3.46 5.60
CA PHE A 45 -7.00 4.57 6.17
C PHE A 45 -6.50 5.91 5.63
N LYS A 46 -5.18 6.11 5.57
CA LYS A 46 -4.59 7.32 5.02
C LYS A 46 -5.00 7.53 3.55
N LYS A 47 -4.85 6.51 2.72
CA LYS A 47 -5.23 6.60 1.30
C LYS A 47 -6.71 6.95 1.16
N TRP A 48 -7.60 6.23 1.86
CA TRP A 48 -9.03 6.55 1.93
C TRP A 48 -9.32 7.97 2.44
N TYR A 49 -8.62 8.43 3.48
CA TYR A 49 -8.83 9.73 4.11
C TYR A 49 -8.56 10.90 3.16
N TYR A 50 -7.63 10.71 2.23
CA TYR A 50 -7.29 11.68 1.18
C TYR A 50 -7.97 11.38 -0.18
N SER A 51 -8.68 10.27 -0.32
CA SER A 51 -9.52 9.98 -1.49
C SER A 51 -10.83 10.74 -1.47
N THR A 52 -11.31 11.05 -2.66
CA THR A 52 -12.61 11.72 -2.84
C THR A 52 -13.76 10.75 -2.57
N PHE A 53 -14.94 11.28 -2.26
CA PHE A 53 -16.17 10.49 -2.23
C PHE A 53 -16.76 10.28 -3.62
N PHE A 54 -16.41 11.16 -4.57
CA PHE A 54 -16.87 11.16 -5.95
C PHE A 54 -15.72 11.55 -6.88
N GLU A 55 -15.66 10.91 -8.04
CA GLU A 55 -14.62 11.15 -9.05
C GLU A 55 -14.49 12.63 -9.40
N ASN A 56 -13.25 13.09 -9.52
CA ASN A 56 -12.89 14.45 -9.95
C ASN A 56 -13.52 15.57 -9.10
N THR A 57 -13.76 15.28 -7.81
CA THR A 57 -14.15 16.29 -6.83
C THR A 57 -13.00 16.58 -5.87
N VAL A 58 -13.19 17.55 -4.97
CA VAL A 58 -12.28 17.81 -3.84
C VAL A 58 -12.84 17.31 -2.51
N LEU A 59 -13.99 16.63 -2.55
CA LEU A 59 -14.72 16.18 -1.37
C LEU A 59 -14.08 14.91 -0.83
N SER A 60 -12.99 15.05 -0.08
CA SER A 60 -12.35 13.97 0.69
C SER A 60 -12.67 14.11 2.19
N PRO A 61 -12.56 13.03 2.98
CA PRO A 61 -12.66 13.11 4.44
C PRO A 61 -11.73 14.19 5.04
N ALA A 62 -10.50 14.29 4.54
CA ALA A 62 -9.53 15.30 4.97
C ALA A 62 -10.00 16.73 4.72
N ASN A 63 -10.48 17.00 3.50
CA ASN A 63 -10.90 18.35 3.12
C ASN A 63 -12.20 18.76 3.83
N ILE A 64 -13.12 17.82 4.05
CA ILE A 64 -14.33 18.05 4.85
C ILE A 64 -13.97 18.37 6.30
N LEU A 65 -13.01 17.63 6.89
CA LEU A 65 -12.57 17.90 8.25
C LEU A 65 -11.92 19.28 8.35
N ASN A 66 -11.06 19.62 7.39
CA ASN A 66 -10.38 20.91 7.33
C ASN A 66 -11.38 22.06 7.12
N SER A 67 -12.46 21.90 6.34
CA SER A 67 -13.48 22.96 6.26
C SER A 67 -14.30 23.07 7.54
N TYR A 68 -14.57 21.95 8.23
CA TYR A 68 -15.33 21.95 9.48
C TYR A 68 -14.55 22.55 10.67
N LEU A 69 -13.24 22.26 10.76
CA LEU A 69 -12.38 22.63 11.89
C LEU A 69 -11.36 23.73 11.60
N GLY A 70 -11.03 23.98 10.33
CA GLY A 70 -9.97 24.89 9.86
C GLY A 70 -10.31 26.37 9.99
N LYS A 71 -10.84 26.77 11.14
CA LYS A 71 -11.09 28.18 11.50
C LYS A 71 -9.81 28.90 11.92
N ASN A 72 -8.77 28.16 12.32
CA ASN A 72 -7.45 28.69 12.65
C ASN A 72 -6.52 28.54 11.45
N LYS A 73 -5.99 29.67 10.97
CA LYS A 73 -5.11 29.73 9.79
C LYS A 73 -3.73 29.12 9.99
N ASN A 74 -3.35 28.71 11.20
CA ASN A 74 -1.99 28.26 11.52
C ASN A 74 -1.92 26.78 11.94
N GLU A 75 -3.04 26.06 11.87
CA GLU A 75 -3.18 24.73 12.43
C GLU A 75 -3.73 23.76 11.39
N VAL A 76 -3.26 22.51 11.43
CA VAL A 76 -3.73 21.41 10.57
C VAL A 76 -4.47 20.40 11.44
N SER A 77 -5.76 20.24 11.19
CA SER A 77 -6.60 19.25 11.86
C SER A 77 -6.61 17.93 11.09
N TYR A 78 -6.45 16.81 11.80
CA TYR A 78 -6.47 15.49 11.16
C TYR A 78 -6.98 14.40 12.10
N ILE A 79 -7.43 13.30 11.51
CA ILE A 79 -7.83 12.11 12.27
C ILE A 79 -6.62 11.20 12.41
N THR A 80 -6.23 10.92 13.65
CA THR A 80 -5.33 9.81 13.94
C THR A 80 -6.13 8.52 14.01
N TYR A 81 -5.61 7.48 13.35
CA TYR A 81 -6.21 6.16 13.33
C TYR A 81 -5.17 5.11 13.71
N LYS A 82 -5.56 4.20 14.60
CA LYS A 82 -4.71 3.11 15.06
C LYS A 82 -5.49 1.81 15.20
N THR A 83 -4.80 0.70 14.99
CA THR A 83 -5.28 -0.62 15.38
C THR A 83 -4.75 -1.03 16.73
N VAL A 84 -5.65 -1.51 17.60
CA VAL A 84 -5.33 -1.98 18.94
C VAL A 84 -5.25 -3.50 18.89
N ALA A 85 -4.03 -4.03 18.87
CA ALA A 85 -3.74 -5.45 18.65
C ALA A 85 -4.46 -6.42 19.61
N SER A 86 -4.77 -5.98 20.84
CA SER A 86 -5.41 -6.80 21.88
C SER A 86 -6.95 -6.77 21.85
N ALA A 87 -7.56 -5.87 21.06
CA ALA A 87 -8.99 -5.61 21.12
C ALA A 87 -9.76 -6.27 19.96
N ARG A 88 -11.01 -6.68 20.22
CA ARG A 88 -11.91 -7.31 19.24
C ARG A 88 -13.13 -6.42 18.95
N GLY A 89 -13.76 -6.65 17.80
CA GLY A 89 -14.92 -5.87 17.35
C GLY A 89 -14.56 -4.40 17.18
N VAL A 90 -15.47 -3.48 17.48
CA VAL A 90 -15.26 -2.02 17.30
C VAL A 90 -14.06 -1.49 18.09
N LYS A 91 -13.72 -2.12 19.23
CA LYS A 91 -12.61 -1.70 20.09
C LYS A 91 -11.22 -1.91 19.47
N LYS A 92 -11.13 -2.64 18.34
CA LYS A 92 -9.89 -2.85 17.61
C LYS A 92 -9.38 -1.58 16.91
N TYR A 93 -10.23 -0.57 16.77
CA TYR A 93 -9.90 0.69 16.14
C TYR A 93 -9.94 1.82 17.17
N SER A 94 -8.91 2.66 17.16
CA SER A 94 -8.82 3.88 17.96
C SER A 94 -8.74 5.09 17.05
N TYR A 95 -9.55 6.10 17.36
CA TYR A 95 -9.61 7.38 16.63
C TYR A 95 -9.41 8.52 17.60
N SER A 96 -8.63 9.50 17.19
CA SER A 96 -8.58 10.79 17.87
C SER A 96 -8.47 11.92 16.86
N LEU A 97 -9.14 13.03 17.16
CA LEU A 97 -8.85 14.27 16.49
C LEU A 97 -7.52 14.79 17.01
N SER A 98 -6.61 15.13 16.10
CA SER A 98 -5.30 15.68 16.39
C SER A 98 -5.10 16.96 15.62
N LEU A 99 -4.23 17.80 16.16
CA LEU A 99 -3.96 19.12 15.63
C LEU A 99 -2.46 19.33 15.69
N ASP A 100 -1.89 19.69 14.55
CA ASP A 100 -0.49 20.06 14.42
C ASP A 100 -0.40 21.55 14.08
N SER A 101 0.55 22.21 14.71
CA SER A 101 1.03 23.55 14.35
C SER A 101 2.56 23.51 14.30
N VAL A 102 3.18 24.59 13.83
CA VAL A 102 4.65 24.70 13.89
C VAL A 102 5.15 24.60 15.34
N GLU A 103 4.47 25.20 16.31
CA GLU A 103 4.86 25.18 17.72
C GLU A 103 4.59 23.83 18.40
N CYS A 104 3.60 23.08 17.93
CA CYS A 104 3.22 21.79 18.49
C CYS A 104 3.05 20.75 17.38
N HIS A 105 4.18 20.23 16.89
CA HIS A 105 4.22 19.29 15.78
C HIS A 105 4.37 17.83 16.23
N SER A 106 3.48 16.94 15.77
CA SER A 106 3.45 15.54 16.23
C SER A 106 4.70 14.76 15.82
N PHE A 107 5.22 14.98 14.62
CA PHE A 107 6.46 14.36 14.15
C PHE A 107 7.66 14.65 15.05
N ILE A 108 7.90 15.93 15.40
CA ILE A 108 9.00 16.33 16.30
C ILE A 108 8.85 15.63 17.66
N LYS A 109 7.62 15.61 18.21
CA LYS A 109 7.35 14.93 19.47
C LYS A 109 7.64 13.42 19.40
N ASN A 110 7.24 12.77 18.32
CA ASN A 110 7.50 11.34 18.10
C ASN A 110 9.01 11.08 17.93
N LEU A 111 9.74 11.97 17.24
CA LEU A 111 11.19 11.88 17.06
C LEU A 111 11.93 12.02 18.40
N ILE A 112 11.53 12.96 19.26
CA ILE A 112 12.05 13.08 20.63
C ILE A 112 11.78 11.79 21.41
N THR A 113 10.52 11.34 21.43
CA THR A 113 10.10 10.12 22.15
C THR A 113 10.88 8.89 21.70
N PHE A 114 11.14 8.75 20.39
CA PHE A 114 11.92 7.66 19.84
C PHE A 114 13.41 7.73 20.22
N THR A 115 14.02 8.90 20.11
CA THR A 115 15.43 9.07 20.50
C THR A 115 15.63 8.81 21.99
N ASP A 116 14.68 9.22 22.83
CA ASP A 116 14.67 8.92 24.27
C ASP A 116 14.51 7.42 24.55
N TYR A 117 13.67 6.71 23.79
CA TYR A 117 13.54 5.26 23.88
C TYR A 117 14.86 4.54 23.54
N CYS A 118 15.71 5.14 22.71
CA CYS A 118 17.04 4.63 22.39
C CYS A 118 18.09 4.89 23.47
N PHE A 119 17.70 5.38 24.66
CA PHE A 119 18.60 5.59 25.80
C PHE A 119 18.33 4.60 26.95
N PRO A 120 19.34 3.87 27.46
CA PRO A 120 20.73 3.90 27.02
C PRO A 120 20.97 3.15 25.70
N VAL A 121 20.15 2.14 25.37
CA VAL A 121 20.19 1.37 24.12
C VAL A 121 18.78 0.81 23.84
N ALA A 122 18.30 0.91 22.61
CA ALA A 122 17.13 0.18 22.11
C ALA A 122 17.54 -1.04 21.27
N THR A 123 16.76 -2.12 21.36
CA THR A 123 16.94 -3.35 20.58
C THR A 123 15.74 -3.57 19.67
N PHE A 124 16.00 -3.92 18.42
CA PHE A 124 15.03 -4.26 17.40
C PHE A 124 15.40 -5.64 16.84
N ASP A 125 14.43 -6.54 16.74
CA ASP A 125 14.67 -7.92 16.30
C ASP A 125 15.03 -7.99 14.80
N GLU A 126 15.94 -8.91 14.46
CA GLU A 126 16.41 -9.14 13.10
C GLU A 126 15.35 -9.83 12.23
N GLY A 127 14.99 -9.15 11.15
CA GLY A 127 14.40 -9.72 9.94
C GLY A 127 14.87 -9.00 8.69
N GLY A 128 16.06 -8.36 8.72
CA GLY A 128 16.68 -7.65 7.59
C GLY A 128 15.97 -6.35 7.16
N MET A 129 14.65 -6.29 7.30
CA MET A 129 13.81 -5.14 7.03
C MET A 129 13.37 -4.53 8.37
N PHE A 130 13.36 -3.20 8.46
CA PHE A 130 12.86 -2.50 9.64
C PHE A 130 11.53 -3.12 10.10
N PRO A 131 11.33 -3.35 11.41
CA PRO A 131 10.12 -4.00 11.86
C PRO A 131 8.93 -3.12 11.47
N LEU A 132 8.08 -3.61 10.57
CA LEU A 132 6.76 -3.04 10.22
C LEU A 132 5.81 -2.97 11.44
N LYS A 133 6.32 -3.24 12.65
CA LYS A 133 5.60 -3.18 13.90
C LYS A 133 6.33 -2.26 14.88
N VAL A 134 5.67 -1.15 15.20
CA VAL A 134 6.08 -0.24 16.28
C VAL A 134 6.10 -1.00 17.61
N PRO A 135 7.17 -0.90 18.42
CA PRO A 135 7.19 -1.46 19.77
C PRO A 135 5.96 -1.02 20.58
N ASP A 136 5.35 -1.93 21.34
CA ASP A 136 4.08 -1.67 22.04
C ASP A 136 4.15 -0.46 22.99
N ASP A 137 5.33 -0.15 23.54
CA ASP A 137 5.54 1.01 24.42
C ASP A 137 5.64 2.34 23.69
N LEU A 138 6.16 2.33 22.46
CA LEU A 138 6.15 3.49 21.56
C LEU A 138 4.75 3.69 20.94
N ALA A 139 4.07 2.62 20.57
CA ALA A 139 2.75 2.66 19.93
C ALA A 139 1.69 3.39 20.79
N LYS A 140 1.81 3.30 22.12
CA LYS A 140 0.96 4.03 23.08
C LYS A 140 1.18 5.54 23.06
N GLN A 141 2.39 5.99 22.72
CA GLN A 141 2.81 7.39 22.81
C GLN A 141 2.74 8.12 21.47
N PHE A 142 2.98 7.41 20.36
CA PHE A 142 2.97 7.99 19.03
C PHE A 142 1.56 8.38 18.59
N THR A 143 1.44 9.36 17.70
CA THR A 143 0.17 9.68 17.03
C THR A 143 -0.16 8.69 15.91
N ASN A 144 0.87 8.25 15.17
CA ASN A 144 0.79 7.29 14.09
C ASN A 144 1.49 5.98 14.48
N THR A 145 0.82 4.84 14.26
CA THR A 145 1.36 3.49 14.56
C THR A 145 1.55 2.64 13.30
N ASP A 146 1.54 3.28 12.14
CA ASP A 146 1.93 2.68 10.87
C ASP A 146 3.40 2.20 10.92
N GLY A 147 3.64 1.02 10.34
CA GLY A 147 4.96 0.43 10.21
C GLY A 147 5.88 1.28 9.32
N PHE A 148 5.36 1.82 8.22
CA PHE A 148 6.16 2.65 7.31
C PHE A 148 6.49 4.02 7.91
N TYR A 149 5.55 4.60 8.67
CA TYR A 149 5.84 5.79 9.47
C TYR A 149 7.02 5.57 10.42
N PHE A 150 7.02 4.42 11.10
CA PHE A 150 8.09 4.09 12.04
C PHE A 150 9.42 3.82 11.33
N GLU A 151 9.42 3.06 10.23
CA GLU A 151 10.58 2.89 9.36
C GLU A 151 11.17 4.25 8.95
N TYR A 152 10.33 5.17 8.49
CA TYR A 152 10.75 6.51 8.08
C TYR A 152 11.32 7.33 9.26
N LEU A 153 10.70 7.24 10.44
CA LEU A 153 11.16 7.93 11.64
C LEU A 153 12.53 7.43 12.10
N VAL A 154 12.79 6.12 11.99
CA VAL A 154 14.10 5.53 12.28
C VAL A 154 15.13 6.02 11.24
N LEU A 155 14.79 5.98 9.95
CA LEU A 155 15.66 6.44 8.87
C LEU A 155 16.09 7.90 9.07
N ILE A 156 15.14 8.80 9.33
CA ILE A 156 15.42 10.22 9.62
C ILE A 156 16.34 10.36 10.83
N ALA A 157 16.06 9.64 11.93
CA ALA A 157 16.88 9.71 13.14
C ALA A 157 18.33 9.25 12.89
N GLN A 158 18.54 8.26 12.01
CA GLN A 158 19.87 7.81 11.60
C GLN A 158 20.57 8.86 10.73
N ARG A 159 19.90 9.36 9.69
CA ARG A 159 20.44 10.34 8.75
C ARG A 159 20.88 11.64 9.43
N MET A 160 20.09 12.10 10.39
CA MET A 160 20.39 13.29 11.19
C MET A 160 21.36 13.00 12.36
N ASN A 161 21.91 11.78 12.46
CA ASN A 161 22.82 11.32 13.51
C ASN A 161 22.28 11.46 14.95
N LEU A 162 20.95 11.44 15.12
CA LEU A 162 20.28 11.48 16.43
C LEU A 162 20.40 10.14 17.16
N ILE A 163 20.54 9.05 16.41
CA ILE A 163 20.84 7.72 16.91
C ILE A 163 22.04 7.14 16.17
N THR A 164 22.73 6.21 16.82
CA THR A 164 23.90 5.52 16.27
C THR A 164 23.71 4.00 16.35
N PRO A 165 24.04 3.25 15.28
CA PRO A 165 24.01 1.79 15.33
C PRO A 165 25.07 1.29 16.29
N MET A 166 24.70 0.33 17.13
CA MET A 166 25.59 -0.33 18.08
C MET A 166 25.98 -1.70 17.55
N PRO A 167 27.25 -2.14 17.74
CA PRO A 167 27.65 -3.49 17.40
C PRO A 167 26.80 -4.53 18.15
N SER A 168 26.14 -5.42 17.42
CA SER A 168 25.31 -6.48 17.95
C SER A 168 25.38 -7.73 17.09
N ILE A 169 25.02 -8.87 17.69
CA ILE A 169 24.89 -10.16 17.01
C ILE A 169 23.41 -10.51 17.01
N ASN A 170 22.89 -10.90 15.85
CA ASN A 170 21.53 -11.38 15.63
C ASN A 170 20.40 -10.40 16.05
N THR A 171 20.72 -9.11 16.17
CA THR A 171 19.79 -8.02 16.53
C THR A 171 20.29 -6.69 15.97
N CYS A 172 19.38 -5.74 15.73
CA CYS A 172 19.73 -4.35 15.45
C CYS A 172 19.63 -3.54 16.74
N LYS A 173 20.70 -2.85 17.13
CA LYS A 173 20.71 -2.00 18.32
C LYS A 173 21.05 -0.57 17.98
N TYR A 174 20.34 0.36 18.61
CA TYR A 174 20.57 1.79 18.44
C TYR A 174 20.77 2.47 19.79
N GLN A 175 21.68 3.43 19.84
CA GLN A 175 21.93 4.27 20.99
C GLN A 175 21.70 5.74 20.64
N LYS A 176 21.03 6.47 21.54
CA LYS A 176 20.84 7.92 21.44
C LYS A 176 22.19 8.65 21.40
N ASN A 177 22.40 9.49 20.39
CA ASN A 177 23.50 10.44 20.37
C ASN A 177 23.11 11.69 21.18
N VAL A 178 23.47 11.71 22.46
CA VAL A 178 23.02 12.74 23.40
C VAL A 178 23.46 14.14 22.99
N GLU A 179 24.69 14.30 22.50
CA GLU A 179 25.22 15.61 22.08
C GLU A 179 24.45 16.14 20.87
N GLN A 180 24.28 15.30 19.84
CA GLN A 180 23.56 15.68 18.62
C GLN A 180 22.07 15.92 18.87
N CYS A 181 21.42 15.11 19.72
CA CYS A 181 20.03 15.35 20.10
C CYS A 181 19.87 16.68 20.83
N ASN A 182 20.77 17.01 21.75
CA ASN A 182 20.70 18.28 22.49
C ASN A 182 20.91 19.48 21.56
N SER A 183 21.84 19.40 20.61
CA SER A 183 22.10 20.48 19.64
C SER A 183 20.98 20.62 18.61
N PHE A 184 20.30 19.53 18.26
CA PHE A 184 19.19 19.53 17.32
C PHE A 184 17.89 20.04 17.95
N PHE A 185 17.49 19.48 19.10
CA PHE A 185 16.19 19.81 19.73
C PHE A 185 16.18 21.14 20.51
N ILE A 186 17.33 21.82 20.66
CA ILE A 186 17.37 23.19 21.21
C ILE A 186 16.99 24.27 20.18
N GLN A 187 16.99 23.91 18.89
CA GLN A 187 16.60 24.80 17.80
C GLN A 187 15.10 25.10 17.84
N SER A 188 14.65 26.13 17.10
CA SER A 188 13.22 26.38 16.97
C SER A 188 12.55 25.29 16.14
N ASN A 189 11.26 25.03 16.38
CA ASN A 189 10.54 24.05 15.58
C ASN A 189 10.50 24.39 14.08
N VAL A 190 10.48 25.68 13.72
CA VAL A 190 10.63 26.13 12.32
C VAL A 190 11.93 25.57 11.74
N GLN A 191 13.06 25.79 12.42
CA GLN A 191 14.37 25.30 11.96
C GLN A 191 14.41 23.78 11.88
N ILE A 192 13.86 23.09 12.88
CA ILE A 192 13.78 21.62 12.90
C ILE A 192 12.95 21.13 11.70
N LEU A 193 11.77 21.71 11.44
CA LEU A 193 10.93 21.33 10.30
C LEU A 193 11.60 21.65 8.95
N THR A 194 12.31 22.76 8.82
CA THR A 194 13.08 23.07 7.61
C THR A 194 14.17 22.01 7.38
N LEU A 195 14.95 21.66 8.40
CA LEU A 195 15.98 20.62 8.30
C LEU A 195 15.37 19.25 7.96
N LEU A 196 14.25 18.90 8.58
CA LEU A 196 13.52 17.67 8.26
C LEU A 196 13.02 17.67 6.82
N THR A 197 12.56 18.82 6.30
CA THR A 197 12.08 18.96 4.93
C THR A 197 13.21 18.81 3.91
N ASP A 198 14.37 19.43 4.19
CA ASP A 198 15.55 19.25 3.34
C ASP A 198 16.03 17.79 3.35
N GLU A 199 15.99 17.11 4.50
CA GLU A 199 16.34 15.68 4.58
C GLU A 199 15.33 14.80 3.82
N VAL A 200 14.04 15.14 3.81
CA VAL A 200 13.03 14.45 3.00
C VAL A 200 13.41 14.51 1.52
N PHE A 201 13.86 15.67 1.04
CA PHE A 201 14.29 15.85 -0.34
C PHE A 201 15.53 15.02 -0.67
N GLU A 202 16.54 15.01 0.19
CA GLU A 202 17.74 14.19 -0.03
C GLU A 202 17.41 12.68 -0.02
N ILE A 203 16.60 12.21 0.94
CA ILE A 203 16.15 10.80 0.99
C ILE A 203 15.38 10.44 -0.28
N PHE A 204 14.45 11.30 -0.72
CA PHE A 204 13.70 11.06 -1.95
C PHE A 204 14.64 10.97 -3.16
N ASN A 205 15.58 11.91 -3.32
CA ASN A 205 16.48 11.91 -4.47
C ASN A 205 17.38 10.66 -4.50
N GLU A 206 17.93 10.27 -3.34
CA GLU A 206 18.70 9.03 -3.20
C GLU A 206 17.87 7.81 -3.61
N LYS A 207 16.66 7.65 -3.06
CA LYS A 207 15.78 6.51 -3.35
C LYS A 207 15.28 6.52 -4.79
N PHE A 208 15.02 7.69 -5.35
CA PHE A 208 14.61 7.88 -6.74
C PHE A 208 15.72 7.50 -7.71
N THR A 209 16.95 7.97 -7.46
CA THR A 209 18.16 7.64 -8.23
C THR A 209 18.45 6.13 -8.15
N GLU A 210 18.38 5.54 -6.97
CA GLU A 210 18.63 4.12 -6.72
C GLU A 210 17.62 3.23 -7.47
N MET A 211 16.32 3.49 -7.28
CA MET A 211 15.25 2.63 -7.79
C MET A 211 15.03 2.76 -9.31
N LEU A 212 15.20 3.96 -9.86
CA LEU A 212 15.02 4.21 -11.30
C LEU A 212 16.33 4.17 -12.09
N GLN A 213 17.47 4.03 -11.42
CA GLN A 213 18.81 4.02 -12.03
C GLN A 213 19.09 5.24 -12.92
N VAL A 214 18.65 6.41 -12.46
CA VAL A 214 18.80 7.69 -13.18
C VAL A 214 19.85 8.59 -12.50
N PRO A 215 20.42 9.59 -13.20
CA PRO A 215 21.36 10.52 -12.58
C PRO A 215 20.76 11.35 -11.44
N TYR A 216 21.54 11.60 -10.38
CA TYR A 216 21.12 12.34 -9.17
C TYR A 216 20.60 13.77 -9.41
N HIS A 217 20.96 14.39 -10.54
CA HIS A 217 20.59 15.77 -10.86
C HIS A 217 19.25 15.88 -11.63
N ILE A 218 18.59 14.75 -11.94
CA ILE A 218 17.32 14.76 -12.67
C ILE A 218 16.20 15.41 -11.84
N VAL A 219 16.16 15.13 -10.54
CA VAL A 219 15.19 15.72 -9.61
C VAL A 219 15.93 16.23 -8.37
N ASP A 220 16.66 17.34 -8.53
CA ASP A 220 17.35 17.98 -7.40
C ASP A 220 16.37 18.72 -6.45
N THR A 221 16.91 19.19 -5.32
CA THR A 221 16.18 19.93 -4.28
C THR A 221 15.52 21.20 -4.80
N SER A 222 16.08 21.86 -5.82
CA SER A 222 15.46 23.05 -6.40
C SER A 222 14.23 22.69 -7.23
N ILE A 223 14.31 21.61 -8.01
CA ILE A 223 13.20 21.06 -8.80
C ILE A 223 12.09 20.58 -7.87
N MET A 224 12.42 19.84 -6.80
CA MET A 224 11.43 19.41 -5.81
C MET A 224 10.71 20.59 -5.15
N LYS A 225 11.45 21.62 -4.73
CA LYS A 225 10.86 22.84 -4.18
C LYS A 225 9.95 23.54 -5.20
N SER A 226 10.31 23.54 -6.49
CA SER A 226 9.45 24.07 -7.55
C SER A 226 8.14 23.29 -7.69
N PHE A 227 8.16 21.96 -7.55
CA PHE A 227 6.95 21.14 -7.63
C PHE A 227 5.93 21.57 -6.58
N LEU A 228 6.43 21.79 -5.35
CA LEU A 228 5.61 22.21 -4.22
C LEU A 228 5.10 23.65 -4.37
N LYS A 229 5.95 24.58 -4.80
CA LYS A 229 5.60 26.01 -4.98
C LYS A 229 4.59 26.22 -6.11
N GLU A 230 4.75 25.50 -7.21
CA GLU A 230 3.85 25.57 -8.36
C GLU A 230 2.57 24.72 -8.15
N SER A 231 2.54 23.86 -7.13
CA SER A 231 1.45 22.91 -6.88
C SER A 231 1.08 22.09 -8.12
N ILE A 232 2.10 21.61 -8.84
CA ILE A 232 1.89 20.85 -10.08
C ILE A 232 1.22 19.49 -9.81
N THR A 233 0.57 18.93 -10.82
CA THR A 233 -0.03 17.60 -10.71
C THR A 233 1.05 16.51 -10.73
N THR A 234 0.70 15.31 -10.24
CA THR A 234 1.60 14.16 -10.37
C THR A 234 1.91 13.83 -11.83
N ASP A 235 0.94 13.97 -12.73
CA ASP A 235 1.17 13.79 -14.17
C ASP A 235 2.16 14.80 -14.73
N ASP A 236 2.15 16.04 -14.24
CA ASP A 236 3.15 17.05 -14.60
C ASP A 236 4.55 16.70 -14.05
N ILE A 237 4.64 16.10 -12.86
CA ILE A 237 5.90 15.58 -12.32
C ILE A 237 6.43 14.48 -13.24
N TYR A 238 5.59 13.50 -13.58
CA TYR A 238 5.94 12.44 -14.53
C TYR A 238 6.42 13.02 -15.86
N ASN A 239 5.68 13.97 -16.43
CA ASN A 239 6.03 14.60 -17.68
C ASN A 239 7.37 15.34 -17.61
N LYS A 240 7.61 16.13 -16.55
CA LYS A 240 8.89 16.85 -16.35
C LYS A 240 10.07 15.86 -16.24
N VAL A 241 9.91 14.81 -15.45
CA VAL A 241 10.95 13.78 -15.25
C VAL A 241 11.22 13.02 -16.54
N TYR A 242 10.21 12.43 -17.17
CA TYR A 242 10.41 11.64 -18.39
C TYR A 242 10.91 12.48 -19.56
N SER A 243 10.44 13.72 -19.69
CA SER A 243 10.95 14.65 -20.70
C SER A 243 12.43 14.97 -20.49
N SER A 244 12.89 15.10 -19.24
CA SER A 244 14.30 15.32 -18.92
C SER A 244 15.19 14.13 -19.29
N LEU A 245 14.63 12.92 -19.30
CA LEU A 245 15.28 11.68 -19.74
C LEU A 245 15.15 11.45 -21.26
N GLY A 246 14.49 12.35 -21.99
CA GLY A 246 14.30 12.26 -23.44
C GLY A 246 13.09 11.42 -23.88
N PHE A 247 12.22 11.01 -22.96
CA PHE A 247 10.98 10.30 -23.27
C PHE A 247 9.80 11.26 -23.45
N ASN A 248 8.85 10.88 -24.31
CA ASN A 248 7.61 11.61 -24.49
C ASN A 248 6.50 10.94 -23.66
N PHE A 249 6.04 11.61 -22.60
CA PHE A 249 5.05 11.06 -21.68
C PHE A 249 3.67 10.81 -22.34
N ASP A 250 3.23 11.67 -23.27
CA ASP A 250 1.96 11.45 -24.01
C ASP A 250 2.00 10.15 -24.83
N ASN A 251 3.17 9.78 -25.33
CA ASN A 251 3.34 8.50 -26.03
C ASN A 251 3.28 7.33 -25.06
N MET A 252 3.82 7.47 -23.84
CA MET A 252 3.72 6.43 -22.80
C MET A 252 2.27 6.19 -22.39
N LEU A 253 1.46 7.24 -22.22
CA LEU A 253 0.04 7.11 -21.90
C LEU A 253 -0.71 6.31 -22.97
N LYS A 254 -0.41 6.52 -24.26
CA LYS A 254 -1.00 5.74 -25.36
C LYS A 254 -0.52 4.29 -25.38
N MET A 255 0.71 4.02 -24.93
CA MET A 255 1.24 2.66 -24.84
C MET A 255 0.50 1.82 -23.79
N ALA A 256 0.03 2.45 -22.70
CA ALA A 256 -0.72 1.76 -21.65
C ALA A 256 -2.03 1.09 -22.16
N GLU A 257 -2.56 1.54 -23.30
CA GLU A 257 -3.77 0.99 -23.91
C GLU A 257 -3.49 -0.22 -24.84
N ILE A 258 -2.21 -0.54 -25.09
CA ILE A 258 -1.81 -1.60 -26.00
C ILE A 258 -1.79 -2.96 -25.26
N PRO A 259 -2.52 -3.99 -25.73
CA PRO A 259 -2.64 -5.27 -25.01
C PRO A 259 -1.35 -6.08 -24.87
N SER A 260 -0.36 -5.83 -25.73
CA SER A 260 0.94 -6.50 -25.73
C SER A 260 2.00 -5.51 -26.17
N LEU A 261 2.95 -5.26 -25.27
CA LEU A 261 4.03 -4.33 -25.45
C LEU A 261 5.30 -5.09 -25.87
N SER A 262 6.22 -4.40 -26.55
CA SER A 262 7.58 -4.92 -26.69
C SER A 262 8.26 -4.96 -25.32
N PRO A 263 9.25 -5.83 -25.09
CA PRO A 263 9.97 -5.88 -23.81
C PRO A 263 10.52 -4.51 -23.37
N GLU A 264 10.99 -3.70 -24.32
CA GLU A 264 11.48 -2.33 -24.06
C GLU A 264 10.36 -1.41 -23.53
N ASN A 265 9.16 -1.50 -24.10
CA ASN A 265 8.01 -0.71 -23.66
C ASN A 265 7.45 -1.23 -22.32
N GLU A 266 7.51 -2.54 -22.06
CA GLU A 266 7.13 -3.11 -20.76
C GLU A 266 8.04 -2.59 -19.64
N VAL A 267 9.35 -2.51 -19.89
CA VAL A 267 10.32 -1.93 -18.93
C VAL A 267 10.01 -0.46 -18.67
N LEU A 268 9.73 0.33 -19.72
CA LEU A 268 9.38 1.75 -19.57
C LEU A 268 8.05 1.96 -18.82
N MET A 269 7.05 1.11 -19.04
CA MET A 269 5.79 1.17 -18.28
C MET A 269 6.01 0.74 -16.82
N SER A 270 6.86 -0.26 -16.59
CA SER A 270 7.22 -0.71 -15.25
C SER A 270 7.96 0.37 -14.47
N SER A 271 8.83 1.16 -15.11
CA SER A 271 9.50 2.29 -14.46
C SER A 271 8.51 3.37 -14.02
N ALA A 272 7.41 3.59 -14.74
CA ALA A 272 6.38 4.55 -14.34
C ALA A 272 5.64 4.11 -13.06
N TYR A 273 5.39 2.81 -12.93
CA TYR A 273 4.85 2.23 -11.71
C TYR A 273 5.81 2.39 -10.53
N VAL A 274 7.08 2.00 -10.70
CA VAL A 274 8.13 2.16 -9.67
C VAL A 274 8.27 3.62 -9.24
N MET A 275 8.31 4.54 -10.20
CA MET A 275 8.37 5.98 -9.93
C MET A 275 7.17 6.44 -9.08
N GLY A 276 5.98 5.91 -9.32
CA GLY A 276 4.79 6.23 -8.54
C GLY A 276 4.91 5.79 -7.09
N THR A 277 5.36 4.55 -6.86
CA THR A 277 5.63 4.03 -5.51
C THR A 277 6.67 4.89 -4.80
N VAL A 278 7.76 5.28 -5.48
CA VAL A 278 8.82 6.11 -4.90
C VAL A 278 8.32 7.51 -4.55
N LEU A 279 7.55 8.14 -5.45
CA LEU A 279 6.92 9.44 -5.20
C LEU A 279 6.00 9.40 -4.00
N ASP A 280 5.16 8.39 -3.87
CA ASP A 280 4.27 8.32 -2.71
C ASP A 280 5.05 8.01 -1.42
N LYS A 281 5.83 6.92 -1.39
CA LYS A 281 6.50 6.45 -0.16
C LYS A 281 7.51 7.47 0.37
N TRP A 282 8.28 8.12 -0.50
CA TRP A 282 9.43 8.94 -0.08
C TRP A 282 9.23 10.45 -0.23
N PHE A 283 8.22 10.91 -0.99
CA PHE A 283 7.94 12.34 -1.17
C PHE A 283 6.58 12.75 -0.59
N PHE A 284 5.47 12.26 -1.13
CA PHE A 284 4.14 12.70 -0.70
C PHE A 284 3.75 12.21 0.69
N SER A 285 4.12 10.98 1.05
CA SER A 285 3.82 10.42 2.36
C SER A 285 4.53 11.17 3.50
N PRO A 286 5.85 11.44 3.42
CA PRO A 286 6.55 12.25 4.41
C PRO A 286 6.07 13.69 4.48
N LEU A 287 5.93 14.38 3.34
CA LEU A 287 5.49 15.77 3.33
C LEU A 287 4.03 15.92 3.77
N GLY A 288 3.19 14.96 3.43
CA GLY A 288 1.74 15.02 3.65
C GLY A 288 1.32 14.45 4.99
N ASP A 289 1.49 13.16 5.21
CA ASP A 289 0.96 12.52 6.42
C ASP A 289 1.88 12.69 7.64
N TYR A 290 3.19 12.82 7.44
CA TYR A 290 4.13 12.82 8.55
C TYR A 290 4.45 14.24 9.03
N LEU A 291 4.86 15.12 8.11
CA LEU A 291 5.22 16.51 8.38
C LEU A 291 4.06 17.50 8.18
N LYS A 292 2.91 17.04 7.68
CA LYS A 292 1.70 17.87 7.49
C LYS A 292 1.95 19.16 6.69
N LEU A 293 2.95 19.18 5.80
CA LEU A 293 3.29 20.32 4.93
C LEU A 293 2.36 20.41 3.72
N ILE A 294 1.87 19.27 3.25
CA ILE A 294 0.91 19.21 2.15
C ILE A 294 -0.36 18.45 2.54
N THR A 295 -1.45 18.75 1.85
CA THR A 295 -2.68 17.95 1.84
C THR A 295 -2.78 17.21 0.52
N PRO A 296 -2.50 15.90 0.48
CA PRO A 296 -2.70 15.07 -0.70
C PRO A 296 -4.18 14.94 -1.07
N LEU A 297 -4.47 14.66 -2.34
CA LEU A 297 -5.79 14.36 -2.85
C LEU A 297 -5.73 13.31 -3.97
N TYR A 298 -6.41 12.18 -3.74
CA TYR A 298 -6.66 11.19 -4.78
C TYR A 298 -8.00 11.51 -5.44
N CYS A 299 -8.02 11.69 -6.75
CA CYS A 299 -9.21 12.17 -7.46
C CYS A 299 -10.29 11.10 -7.63
N LEU A 300 -9.95 9.83 -7.41
CA LEU A 300 -10.86 8.69 -7.49
C LEU A 300 -11.37 8.29 -6.11
N PRO A 301 -12.63 7.82 -6.02
CA PRO A 301 -13.15 7.18 -4.83
C PRO A 301 -12.31 5.98 -4.41
N TYR A 302 -12.15 5.81 -3.10
CA TYR A 302 -11.43 4.68 -2.56
C TYR A 302 -12.25 3.38 -2.72
N ASP A 303 -11.70 2.43 -3.45
CA ASP A 303 -12.28 1.10 -3.62
C ASP A 303 -11.68 0.13 -2.60
N PHE A 304 -12.46 -0.24 -1.58
CA PHE A 304 -12.02 -1.19 -0.57
C PHE A 304 -11.72 -2.58 -1.14
N MET A 305 -12.42 -3.01 -2.19
CA MET A 305 -12.23 -4.33 -2.75
C MET A 305 -10.93 -4.38 -3.55
N ASP A 306 -10.75 -3.47 -4.50
CA ASP A 306 -9.57 -3.47 -5.38
C ASP A 306 -8.28 -3.22 -4.62
N GLU A 307 -8.25 -2.24 -3.71
CA GLU A 307 -7.06 -1.91 -2.90
C GLU A 307 -6.60 -3.08 -2.03
N THR A 308 -7.56 -3.84 -1.48
CA THR A 308 -7.22 -4.93 -0.56
C THR A 308 -6.96 -6.25 -1.29
N ASP A 309 -7.62 -6.49 -2.43
CA ASP A 309 -7.34 -7.65 -3.29
C ASP A 309 -5.99 -7.51 -3.99
N PHE A 310 -5.53 -6.29 -4.29
CA PHE A 310 -4.19 -6.05 -4.86
C PHE A 310 -3.07 -6.50 -3.91
N VAL A 311 -3.16 -6.14 -2.63
CA VAL A 311 -2.15 -6.47 -1.62
C VAL A 311 -2.23 -7.93 -1.14
N ARG A 312 -3.41 -8.55 -1.24
CA ARG A 312 -3.71 -9.87 -0.67
C ARG A 312 -2.73 -10.99 -1.05
N PRO A 313 -2.28 -11.15 -2.31
CA PRO A 313 -1.36 -12.22 -2.69
C PRO A 313 -0.01 -12.14 -1.95
N ILE A 314 0.45 -10.92 -1.67
CA ILE A 314 1.79 -10.64 -1.11
C ILE A 314 1.75 -10.64 0.42
N LEU A 315 0.56 -10.50 1.03
CA LEU A 315 0.38 -10.70 2.47
C LEU A 315 0.92 -12.06 2.94
N LEU A 316 1.06 -13.07 2.08
CA LEU A 316 1.51 -14.40 2.49
C LEU A 316 2.97 -14.71 2.18
N THR A 317 3.64 -13.86 1.39
CA THR A 317 5.04 -14.07 0.98
C THR A 317 6.05 -13.52 1.99
N ASN A 318 5.62 -12.62 2.89
CA ASN A 318 6.52 -11.83 3.77
C ASN A 318 7.47 -10.88 3.02
N CYS A 319 7.31 -10.71 1.70
CA CYS A 319 8.06 -9.72 0.92
C CYS A 319 7.65 -8.29 1.30
N ASP A 320 8.42 -7.32 0.82
CA ASP A 320 8.07 -5.91 0.94
C ASP A 320 6.75 -5.62 0.21
N VAL A 321 5.76 -5.13 0.94
CA VAL A 321 4.44 -4.76 0.41
C VAL A 321 4.38 -3.30 -0.05
N SER A 322 5.50 -2.58 -0.02
CA SER A 322 5.57 -1.15 -0.32
C SER A 322 5.01 -0.82 -1.70
N ALA A 323 5.39 -1.59 -2.73
CA ALA A 323 4.89 -1.39 -4.09
C ALA A 323 3.35 -1.50 -4.17
N ASP A 324 2.77 -2.32 -3.31
CA ASP A 324 1.34 -2.64 -3.35
C ASP A 324 0.46 -1.65 -2.57
N VAL A 325 1.04 -0.96 -1.59
CA VAL A 325 0.30 -0.04 -0.71
C VAL A 325 0.54 1.44 -1.04
N PHE A 326 1.65 1.76 -1.70
CA PHE A 326 2.00 3.13 -2.06
C PHE A 326 1.69 3.43 -3.53
N SER A 327 0.91 4.48 -3.73
CA SER A 327 0.52 4.99 -5.04
C SER A 327 0.35 6.51 -4.94
N PRO A 328 0.88 7.30 -5.87
CA PRO A 328 0.93 8.74 -5.70
C PRO A 328 -0.47 9.37 -5.77
N CYS A 329 -0.69 10.41 -4.98
CA CYS A 329 -1.90 11.24 -5.11
C CYS A 329 -1.90 11.98 -6.46
N ASN A 330 -3.07 12.40 -6.96
CA ASN A 330 -3.16 13.13 -8.22
C ASN A 330 -2.80 14.61 -8.04
N TYR A 331 -3.24 15.19 -6.92
CA TYR A 331 -3.08 16.58 -6.58
C TYR A 331 -2.63 16.73 -5.13
N PHE A 332 -2.03 17.87 -4.82
CA PHE A 332 -1.76 18.27 -3.45
C PHE A 332 -1.83 19.79 -3.32
N SER A 333 -1.93 20.27 -2.10
CA SER A 333 -1.85 21.69 -1.78
C SER A 333 -1.05 21.92 -0.51
N LEU A 334 -0.44 23.09 -0.36
CA LEU A 334 0.27 23.44 0.86
C LEU A 334 -0.71 23.64 2.01
N THR A 335 -0.35 23.12 3.18
CA THR A 335 -0.99 23.48 4.45
C THR A 335 -0.41 24.78 4.97
N PRO A 336 -1.01 25.41 6.00
CA PRO A 336 -0.37 26.55 6.67
C PRO A 336 1.04 26.30 7.17
N ILE A 337 1.32 25.08 7.66
CA ILE A 337 2.66 24.68 8.09
C ILE A 337 3.59 24.64 6.87
N GLY A 338 3.12 24.07 5.75
CA GLY A 338 3.88 24.03 4.50
C GLY A 338 4.20 25.43 3.95
N GLU A 339 3.24 26.35 3.99
CA GLU A 339 3.43 27.73 3.55
C GLU A 339 4.52 28.46 4.37
N GLU A 340 4.51 28.26 5.69
CA GLU A 340 5.51 28.83 6.60
C GLU A 340 6.91 28.24 6.36
N ILE A 341 7.02 26.92 6.25
CA ILE A 341 8.32 26.22 6.12
C ILE A 341 8.95 26.40 4.73
N LEU A 342 8.14 26.48 3.67
CA LEU A 342 8.62 26.63 2.29
C LEU A 342 8.70 28.08 1.80
N GLU A 343 8.25 29.02 2.65
CA GLU A 343 8.17 30.45 2.38
C GLU A 343 7.45 30.73 1.04
N CYS A 344 6.28 30.12 0.86
CA CYS A 344 5.46 30.29 -0.34
C CYS A 344 3.97 30.18 -0.03
N GLU A 345 3.16 30.92 -0.77
CA GLU A 345 1.70 30.83 -0.65
C GLU A 345 1.15 29.68 -1.49
N ASN A 346 0.05 29.08 -1.04
CA ASN A 346 -0.65 28.03 -1.76
C ASN A 346 -1.26 28.57 -3.07
N SER A 347 -0.66 28.17 -4.19
CA SER A 347 -1.11 28.54 -5.54
C SER A 347 -2.29 27.70 -6.05
N ASN A 348 -2.64 26.60 -5.35
CA ASN A 348 -3.60 25.63 -5.85
C ASN A 348 -5.06 26.05 -5.56
N THR A 349 -5.73 26.55 -6.60
CA THR A 349 -7.13 27.01 -6.54
C THR A 349 -8.15 25.87 -6.41
N TRP A 350 -7.78 24.62 -6.72
CA TRP A 350 -8.71 23.48 -6.65
C TRP A 350 -9.23 23.26 -5.23
N PHE A 351 -8.36 23.40 -4.23
CA PHE A 351 -8.67 23.21 -2.82
C PHE A 351 -9.41 24.41 -2.19
N GLN A 352 -9.37 25.59 -2.84
CA GLN A 352 -10.01 26.81 -2.35
C GLN A 352 -11.55 26.78 -2.49
N ASN A 353 -12.09 25.82 -3.22
CA ASN A 353 -13.52 25.74 -3.53
C ASN A 353 -14.39 25.12 -2.43
N ILE A 354 -13.81 24.58 -1.34
CA ILE A 354 -14.57 24.08 -0.18
C ILE A 354 -14.69 25.21 0.84
N SER A 355 -15.42 26.27 0.47
CA SER A 355 -15.72 27.39 1.36
C SER A 355 -16.96 27.17 2.23
N GLN A 356 -17.59 26.00 2.11
CA GLN A 356 -18.83 25.69 2.80
C GLN A 356 -18.57 24.91 4.09
N ASP A 357 -19.03 25.46 5.21
CA ASP A 357 -19.20 24.74 6.47
C ASP A 357 -20.20 23.59 6.23
N PHE A 358 -19.75 22.33 6.32
CA PHE A 358 -20.66 21.19 6.20
C PHE A 358 -21.45 21.00 7.49
N THR A 359 -22.77 20.89 7.37
CA THR A 359 -23.62 20.44 8.48
C THR A 359 -23.55 18.93 8.66
N GLU A 360 -23.84 18.44 9.86
CA GLU A 360 -23.90 17.00 10.15
C GLU A 360 -24.88 16.25 9.22
N GLU A 361 -26.01 16.88 8.89
CA GLU A 361 -27.00 16.34 7.96
C GLU A 361 -26.44 16.22 6.54
N GLN A 362 -25.71 17.23 6.05
CA GLN A 362 -25.05 17.18 4.74
C GLN A 362 -24.01 16.07 4.66
N ILE A 363 -23.22 15.86 5.73
CA ILE A 363 -22.27 14.75 5.81
C ILE A 363 -22.99 13.41 5.79
N HIS A 364 -24.10 13.28 6.53
CA HIS A 364 -24.90 12.05 6.50
C HIS A 364 -25.47 11.76 5.12
N VAL A 365 -26.02 12.77 4.44
CA VAL A 365 -26.51 12.63 3.06
C VAL A 365 -25.38 12.21 2.13
N LEU A 366 -24.22 12.87 2.22
CA LEU A 366 -23.05 12.58 1.40
C LEU A 366 -22.58 11.14 1.58
N LEU A 367 -22.35 10.72 2.83
CA LEU A 367 -21.93 9.35 3.15
C LEU A 367 -22.97 8.31 2.69
N SER A 368 -24.27 8.58 2.90
CA SER A 368 -25.34 7.69 2.46
C SER A 368 -25.40 7.56 0.93
N SER A 369 -25.12 8.64 0.21
CA SER A 369 -25.07 8.66 -1.26
C SER A 369 -23.86 7.86 -1.75
N THR A 370 -22.69 8.02 -1.13
CA THR A 370 -21.51 7.20 -1.45
C THR A 370 -21.77 5.72 -1.19
N ILE A 371 -22.38 5.35 -0.05
CA ILE A 371 -22.77 3.95 0.22
C ILE A 371 -23.72 3.45 -0.87
N HIS A 372 -24.68 4.26 -1.30
CA HIS A 372 -25.65 3.88 -2.31
C HIS A 372 -25.00 3.67 -3.68
N ILE A 373 -24.13 4.58 -4.13
CA ILE A 373 -23.40 4.47 -5.40
C ILE A 373 -22.46 3.28 -5.37
N ASN A 374 -21.70 3.09 -4.29
CA ASN A 374 -20.83 1.91 -4.16
C ASN A 374 -21.66 0.62 -4.22
N ARG A 375 -22.84 0.58 -3.60
CA ARG A 375 -23.75 -0.56 -3.72
C ARG A 375 -24.27 -0.75 -5.14
N ILE A 376 -24.59 0.30 -5.88
CA ILE A 376 -24.99 0.20 -7.28
C ILE A 376 -23.83 -0.37 -8.11
N ASN A 377 -22.63 0.19 -7.99
CA ASN A 377 -21.44 -0.28 -8.71
C ASN A 377 -21.15 -1.75 -8.39
N ILE A 378 -21.21 -2.13 -7.11
CA ILE A 378 -21.09 -3.52 -6.68
C ILE A 378 -22.22 -4.38 -7.24
N THR A 379 -23.46 -3.88 -7.28
CA THR A 379 -24.62 -4.65 -7.78
C THR A 379 -24.54 -4.84 -9.30
N ASP A 380 -24.15 -3.82 -10.05
CA ASP A 380 -23.91 -3.90 -11.50
C ASP A 380 -22.75 -4.85 -11.81
N TYR A 381 -21.70 -4.82 -10.98
CA TYR A 381 -20.61 -5.81 -11.01
C TYR A 381 -21.10 -7.23 -10.65
N MET A 382 -21.98 -7.37 -9.64
CA MET A 382 -22.57 -8.65 -9.22
C MET A 382 -23.55 -9.21 -10.26
N ILE A 383 -24.28 -8.37 -11.00
CA ILE A 383 -25.17 -8.81 -12.10
C ILE A 383 -24.35 -9.43 -13.25
N GLN A 384 -23.08 -9.01 -13.43
CA GLN A 384 -22.17 -9.57 -14.42
C GLN A 384 -21.47 -10.86 -13.93
N LYS A 385 -21.28 -11.03 -12.61
CA LYS A 385 -20.79 -12.27 -12.00
C LYS A 385 -21.94 -13.26 -11.79
N ASN A 386 -22.20 -14.07 -12.81
CA ASN A 386 -22.97 -15.32 -12.64
C ASN A 386 -22.43 -16.11 -11.43
N ASN A 387 -23.26 -16.91 -10.75
CA ASN A 387 -22.86 -17.89 -9.72
C ASN A 387 -21.81 -18.89 -10.27
N ARG A 388 -20.56 -18.46 -10.44
CA ARG A 388 -19.48 -19.27 -10.98
C ARG A 388 -18.99 -20.18 -9.87
N GLU A 389 -18.75 -21.43 -10.22
CA GLU A 389 -18.04 -22.34 -9.32
C GLU A 389 -16.56 -21.94 -9.31
N ILE A 390 -15.94 -22.02 -8.14
CA ILE A 390 -14.53 -21.75 -7.91
C ILE A 390 -13.88 -23.03 -7.44
N TYR A 391 -12.77 -23.41 -8.08
CA TYR A 391 -11.93 -24.51 -7.64
C TYR A 391 -10.83 -24.00 -6.73
N THR A 392 -10.70 -24.62 -5.56
CA THR A 392 -9.53 -24.48 -4.68
C THR A 392 -8.54 -25.59 -5.00
N ILE A 393 -7.39 -25.23 -5.55
CA ILE A 393 -6.38 -26.16 -6.07
C ILE A 393 -5.13 -26.05 -5.22
N LYS A 394 -4.59 -27.18 -4.76
CA LYS A 394 -3.23 -27.27 -4.22
C LYS A 394 -2.28 -27.54 -5.37
N VAL A 395 -1.26 -26.72 -5.51
CA VAL A 395 -0.16 -26.89 -6.47
C VAL A 395 1.10 -27.19 -5.66
N SER A 396 1.74 -28.33 -5.88
CA SER A 396 2.94 -28.76 -5.15
C SER A 396 3.98 -29.35 -6.09
N TYR A 397 5.26 -29.15 -5.77
CA TYR A 397 6.33 -29.84 -6.48
C TYR A 397 6.25 -31.34 -6.25
N VAL A 398 6.34 -32.13 -7.32
CA VAL A 398 6.28 -33.60 -7.28
C VAL A 398 7.42 -34.15 -6.42
N ASP A 399 8.64 -33.66 -6.66
CA ASP A 399 9.84 -34.11 -5.93
C ASP A 399 9.99 -33.49 -4.54
N SER A 400 9.21 -32.45 -4.23
CA SER A 400 9.21 -31.79 -2.94
C SER A 400 7.81 -31.36 -2.52
N PRO A 401 6.95 -32.29 -2.08
CA PRO A 401 5.55 -32.00 -1.73
C PRO A 401 5.36 -31.03 -0.56
N THR A 402 6.45 -30.74 0.17
CA THR A 402 6.51 -29.71 1.22
C THR A 402 6.48 -28.30 0.66
N LEU A 403 6.91 -28.09 -0.60
CA LEU A 403 6.82 -26.85 -1.35
C LEU A 403 5.49 -26.81 -2.10
N TRP A 404 4.57 -25.97 -1.63
CA TRP A 404 3.23 -25.87 -2.23
C TRP A 404 2.59 -24.50 -2.07
N LYS A 405 1.70 -24.17 -3.01
CA LYS A 405 0.78 -23.03 -2.98
C LYS A 405 -0.66 -23.53 -3.15
N THR A 406 -1.63 -22.84 -2.55
CA THR A 406 -3.05 -23.12 -2.72
C THR A 406 -3.71 -21.94 -3.39
N ILE A 407 -4.34 -22.15 -4.53
CA ILE A 407 -4.95 -21.10 -5.35
C ILE A 407 -6.44 -21.33 -5.54
N GLN A 408 -7.18 -20.27 -5.82
CA GLN A 408 -8.58 -20.30 -6.21
C GLN A 408 -8.78 -19.72 -7.58
N VAL A 409 -9.44 -20.48 -8.46
CA VAL A 409 -9.64 -20.10 -9.86
C VAL A 409 -11.09 -20.41 -10.30
N PRO A 410 -11.67 -19.59 -11.19
CA PRO A 410 -12.95 -19.91 -11.81
C PRO A 410 -12.88 -21.22 -12.59
N VAL A 411 -13.94 -22.02 -12.53
CA VAL A 411 -14.00 -23.32 -13.22
C VAL A 411 -13.90 -23.23 -14.74
N GLU A 412 -14.21 -22.06 -15.33
CA GLU A 412 -14.15 -21.86 -16.77
C GLU A 412 -12.75 -21.52 -17.29
N TYR A 413 -11.74 -21.43 -16.40
CA TYR A 413 -10.35 -21.18 -16.80
C TYR A 413 -9.88 -22.24 -17.80
N THR A 414 -9.18 -21.78 -18.84
CA THR A 414 -8.44 -22.69 -19.72
C THR A 414 -7.17 -23.14 -19.02
N LEU A 415 -6.63 -24.31 -19.41
CA LEU A 415 -5.35 -24.76 -18.88
C LEU A 415 -4.20 -23.79 -19.21
N SER A 416 -4.29 -23.07 -20.34
CA SER A 416 -3.35 -21.99 -20.68
C SER A 416 -3.35 -20.85 -19.65
N LYS A 417 -4.53 -20.33 -19.31
CA LYS A 417 -4.66 -19.28 -18.29
C LYS A 417 -4.23 -19.77 -16.91
N LEU A 418 -4.49 -21.03 -16.61
CA LEU A 418 -4.04 -21.65 -15.37
C LEU A 418 -2.50 -21.76 -15.31
N TYR A 419 -1.87 -22.12 -16.42
CA TYR A 419 -0.40 -22.15 -16.53
C TYR A 419 0.19 -20.76 -16.30
N GLU A 420 -0.29 -19.74 -17.01
CA GLU A 420 0.19 -18.36 -16.85
C GLU A 420 0.07 -17.90 -15.38
N LEU A 421 -1.05 -18.23 -14.74
CA LEU A 421 -1.27 -17.91 -13.32
C LEU A 421 -0.28 -18.64 -12.40
N ILE A 422 -0.02 -19.93 -12.65
CA ILE A 422 0.93 -20.72 -11.85
C ILE A 422 2.35 -20.19 -12.04
N ALA A 423 2.75 -19.88 -13.28
CA ALA A 423 4.04 -19.27 -13.58
C ALA A 423 4.24 -17.97 -12.80
N THR A 424 3.25 -17.07 -12.85
CA THR A 424 3.29 -15.82 -12.08
C THR A 424 3.40 -16.07 -10.58
N TYR A 425 2.60 -16.99 -10.01
CA TYR A 425 2.63 -17.22 -8.57
C TYR A 425 3.87 -17.97 -8.10
N PHE A 426 4.53 -18.77 -8.92
CA PHE A 426 5.77 -19.47 -8.56
C PHE A 426 7.02 -18.75 -9.06
N GLY A 427 6.89 -17.61 -9.75
CA GLY A 427 8.00 -16.74 -10.14
C GLY A 427 8.91 -17.32 -11.23
N PHE A 428 8.42 -18.22 -12.08
CA PHE A 428 9.22 -18.76 -13.19
C PHE A 428 8.81 -18.16 -14.55
N ASP A 429 9.78 -18.11 -15.47
CA ASP A 429 9.57 -17.56 -16.81
C ASP A 429 8.54 -18.35 -17.60
N LYS A 430 7.71 -17.63 -18.36
CA LYS A 430 6.70 -18.25 -19.23
C LYS A 430 7.38 -18.89 -20.44
N SER A 431 7.02 -20.13 -20.69
CA SER A 431 7.45 -20.93 -21.83
C SER A 431 6.28 -21.18 -22.77
N ASP A 432 6.58 -21.24 -24.07
CA ASP A 432 5.65 -21.80 -25.06
C ASP A 432 5.62 -23.34 -25.01
N TYR A 433 6.55 -23.96 -24.28
CA TYR A 433 6.78 -25.41 -24.22
C TYR A 433 6.45 -26.00 -22.84
N TYR A 434 5.17 -25.97 -22.48
CA TYR A 434 4.65 -26.65 -21.28
C TYR A 434 3.63 -27.73 -21.65
N THR A 435 3.46 -28.72 -20.77
CA THR A 435 2.49 -29.79 -20.96
C THR A 435 1.70 -30.08 -19.69
N PHE A 436 0.41 -30.38 -19.85
CA PHE A 436 -0.40 -30.96 -18.77
C PHE A 436 -0.60 -32.45 -19.01
N SER A 437 -0.32 -33.24 -17.99
CA SER A 437 -0.54 -34.68 -17.93
C SER A 437 -1.65 -35.01 -16.93
N ILE A 438 -2.54 -35.94 -17.27
CA ILE A 438 -3.64 -36.34 -16.39
C ILE A 438 -3.22 -37.54 -15.54
N LEU A 439 -3.42 -37.46 -14.22
CA LEU A 439 -3.24 -38.56 -13.29
C LEU A 439 -4.60 -39.00 -12.73
N ARG A 440 -5.10 -40.15 -13.20
CA ARG A 440 -6.44 -40.66 -12.85
C ARG A 440 -6.45 -41.22 -11.44
N LYS A 441 -7.40 -40.78 -10.59
CA LYS A 441 -7.53 -41.22 -9.19
C LYS A 441 -7.96 -42.69 -9.01
N ASN A 442 -8.47 -43.36 -10.06
CA ASN A 442 -9.22 -44.63 -9.94
C ASN A 442 -8.73 -45.78 -10.86
N LYS A 443 -7.45 -45.82 -11.27
CA LYS A 443 -6.89 -46.99 -11.94
C LYS A 443 -5.55 -47.36 -11.33
N ASP A 444 -5.30 -48.66 -11.17
CA ASP A 444 -4.05 -49.25 -10.65
C ASP A 444 -2.81 -48.97 -11.54
N GLU A 445 -2.97 -48.23 -12.64
CA GLU A 445 -1.89 -47.72 -13.48
C GLU A 445 -2.13 -46.24 -13.84
N PRO A 446 -1.12 -45.36 -13.67
CA PRO A 446 -1.19 -43.98 -14.13
C PRO A 446 -1.27 -43.94 -15.67
N CYS A 447 -2.38 -43.44 -16.19
CA CYS A 447 -2.56 -43.25 -17.63
C CYS A 447 -2.21 -41.80 -17.96
N HIS A 448 -0.95 -41.55 -18.35
CA HIS A 448 -0.50 -40.22 -18.77
C HIS A 448 -1.06 -39.90 -20.15
N ALA A 449 -2.02 -38.96 -20.20
CA ALA A 449 -2.44 -38.33 -21.44
C ALA A 449 -1.83 -36.93 -21.51
N ASN A 450 -0.91 -36.71 -22.47
CA ASN A 450 -0.24 -35.43 -22.67
C ASN A 450 -1.14 -34.50 -23.49
N LEU A 451 -1.38 -33.29 -22.98
CA LEU A 451 -2.17 -32.26 -23.65
C LEU A 451 -1.21 -31.20 -24.21
N SER A 452 -0.92 -31.26 -25.52
CA SER A 452 0.00 -30.34 -26.21
C SER A 452 -0.63 -29.05 -26.74
N LYS A 453 -1.96 -28.89 -26.63
CA LYS A 453 -2.69 -27.65 -26.98
C LYS A 453 -3.68 -27.30 -25.89
N THR A 454 -3.23 -26.55 -24.90
CA THR A 454 -3.95 -26.30 -23.64
C THR A 454 -4.99 -25.18 -23.71
N SER A 455 -5.03 -24.42 -24.82
CA SER A 455 -5.96 -23.31 -25.02
C SER A 455 -7.42 -23.75 -25.23
N GLY A 456 -7.64 -24.98 -25.70
CA GLY A 456 -8.98 -25.54 -25.94
C GLY A 456 -9.59 -26.32 -24.76
N PHE A 457 -8.81 -26.66 -23.73
CA PHE A 457 -9.25 -27.47 -22.59
C PHE A 457 -9.59 -26.59 -21.40
N ARG A 458 -10.76 -26.84 -20.80
CA ARG A 458 -11.21 -26.13 -19.60
C ARG A 458 -10.90 -26.94 -18.34
N LEU A 459 -10.68 -26.22 -17.25
CA LEU A 459 -10.32 -26.81 -15.96
C LEU A 459 -11.39 -27.77 -15.42
N ASN A 460 -12.66 -27.42 -15.57
CA ASN A 460 -13.80 -28.21 -15.11
C ASN A 460 -13.96 -29.56 -15.82
N GLU A 461 -13.43 -29.70 -17.04
CA GLU A 461 -13.48 -30.93 -17.83
C GLU A 461 -12.51 -31.99 -17.27
N LEU A 462 -11.43 -31.56 -16.62
CA LEU A 462 -10.29 -32.41 -16.32
C LEU A 462 -10.03 -32.60 -14.82
N LEU A 463 -9.97 -31.52 -14.04
CA LEU A 463 -9.49 -31.56 -12.66
C LEU A 463 -10.53 -32.08 -11.65
N LYS A 464 -11.83 -32.08 -12.01
CA LYS A 464 -12.90 -32.53 -11.10
C LYS A 464 -12.71 -33.98 -10.64
N ASN A 465 -12.20 -34.84 -11.52
CA ASN A 465 -12.06 -36.28 -11.29
C ASN A 465 -10.61 -36.78 -11.31
N ASN A 466 -9.64 -35.91 -11.61
CA ASN A 466 -8.24 -36.29 -11.81
C ASN A 466 -7.31 -35.30 -11.09
N ASN A 467 -6.07 -35.71 -10.84
CA ASN A 467 -4.98 -34.77 -10.60
C ASN A 467 -4.34 -34.42 -11.94
N LEU A 468 -3.73 -33.23 -12.03
CA LEU A 468 -2.96 -32.84 -13.20
C LEU A 468 -1.49 -32.69 -12.81
N ILE A 469 -0.59 -33.02 -13.72
CA ILE A 469 0.83 -32.72 -13.60
C ILE A 469 1.15 -31.68 -14.67
N LEU A 470 1.74 -30.57 -14.26
CA LEU A 470 2.29 -29.55 -15.15
C LEU A 470 3.80 -29.78 -15.24
N SER A 471 4.29 -29.95 -16.46
CA SER A 471 5.71 -30.11 -16.79
C SER A 471 6.13 -28.97 -17.71
N ASP A 472 7.20 -28.28 -17.33
CA ASP A 472 7.78 -27.16 -18.08
C ASP A 472 9.29 -27.11 -17.82
N GLU A 473 10.06 -26.75 -18.84
CA GLU A 473 11.51 -26.68 -18.84
C GLU A 473 12.07 -25.69 -17.79
N PHE A 474 11.32 -24.64 -17.47
CA PHE A 474 11.73 -23.60 -16.52
C PHE A 474 11.39 -23.90 -15.06
N VAL A 475 10.62 -24.96 -14.79
CA VAL A 475 10.29 -25.34 -13.41
C VAL A 475 11.44 -26.15 -12.81
N ASN A 476 12.70 -25.67 -12.90
CA ASN A 476 13.88 -26.31 -12.32
C ASN A 476 13.93 -27.86 -12.43
N PHE A 477 13.46 -28.43 -13.55
CA PHE A 477 13.29 -29.87 -13.78
C PHE A 477 12.34 -30.64 -12.82
N ASN A 478 11.53 -29.96 -12.03
CA ASN A 478 10.55 -30.56 -11.13
C ASN A 478 9.12 -30.30 -11.62
N ASP A 479 8.38 -31.38 -11.84
CA ASP A 479 6.97 -31.30 -12.19
C ASP A 479 6.12 -30.71 -11.05
N LEU A 480 5.01 -30.03 -11.40
CA LEU A 480 4.02 -29.53 -10.44
C LEU A 480 2.75 -30.40 -10.47
N GLU A 481 2.37 -30.96 -9.32
CA GLU A 481 1.09 -31.65 -9.15
C GLU A 481 0.00 -30.68 -8.71
N LEU A 482 -1.10 -30.67 -9.45
CA LEU A 482 -2.33 -29.94 -9.17
C LEU A 482 -3.40 -30.89 -8.64
N THR A 483 -3.84 -30.64 -7.40
CA THR A 483 -4.87 -31.42 -6.73
C THR A 483 -6.05 -30.53 -6.33
N LEU A 484 -7.26 -30.90 -6.74
CA LEU A 484 -8.49 -30.23 -6.29
C LEU A 484 -8.75 -30.53 -4.80
N ILE A 485 -8.81 -29.47 -3.99
CA ILE A 485 -9.12 -29.54 -2.55
C ILE A 485 -10.61 -29.37 -2.29
N ASN A 486 -11.21 -28.35 -2.89
CA ASN A 486 -12.60 -27.95 -2.62
C ASN A 486 -13.22 -27.22 -3.81
N ILE A 487 -14.54 -27.28 -3.90
CA ILE A 487 -15.37 -26.50 -4.83
C ILE A 487 -16.26 -25.59 -3.98
N SER A 488 -16.24 -24.30 -4.27
CA SER A 488 -17.10 -23.31 -3.60
C SER A 488 -17.76 -22.40 -4.63
N ASN A 489 -18.81 -21.69 -4.24
CA ASN A 489 -19.35 -20.63 -5.08
C ASN A 489 -18.47 -19.39 -4.99
N GLU A 490 -18.45 -18.62 -6.09
CA GLU A 490 -17.85 -17.30 -6.12
C GLU A 490 -18.38 -16.43 -4.97
N GLN A 491 -17.48 -15.71 -4.33
CA GLN A 491 -17.81 -14.76 -3.27
C GLN A 491 -17.92 -13.38 -3.90
N ASN A 492 -19.05 -12.70 -3.71
CA ASN A 492 -19.34 -11.44 -4.38
C ASN A 492 -18.35 -10.29 -4.05
N ILE A 493 -17.62 -10.42 -2.95
CA ILE A 493 -16.73 -9.38 -2.39
C ILE A 493 -15.26 -9.73 -2.67
N CYS A 494 -14.98 -10.58 -3.66
CA CYS A 494 -13.63 -11.04 -3.94
C CYS A 494 -13.38 -11.14 -5.45
N ASN A 495 -12.20 -10.72 -5.88
CA ASN A 495 -11.68 -10.96 -7.22
C ASN A 495 -11.04 -12.34 -7.31
N TYR A 496 -11.13 -12.97 -8.48
CA TYR A 496 -10.50 -14.24 -8.80
C TYR A 496 -9.67 -14.08 -10.07
N PRO A 497 -8.50 -14.72 -10.18
CA PRO A 497 -7.98 -15.79 -9.32
C PRO A 497 -7.31 -15.29 -8.02
N ARG A 498 -7.09 -16.17 -7.04
CA ARG A 498 -6.48 -15.82 -5.73
C ARG A 498 -5.42 -16.82 -5.28
N LEU A 499 -4.36 -16.34 -4.65
CA LEU A 499 -3.46 -17.14 -3.82
C LEU A 499 -3.99 -17.14 -2.37
N LEU A 500 -4.34 -18.32 -1.84
CA LEU A 500 -4.88 -18.44 -0.49
C LEU A 500 -3.84 -18.71 0.59
N ARG A 501 -2.86 -19.58 0.29
CA ARG A 501 -1.86 -20.08 1.23
C ARG A 501 -0.63 -20.56 0.48
N GLN A 502 0.52 -20.48 1.13
CA GLN A 502 1.73 -21.16 0.69
C GLN A 502 2.43 -21.86 1.86
N SER A 503 3.29 -22.81 1.53
CA SER A 503 4.13 -23.50 2.48
C SER A 503 5.18 -22.56 3.09
N ARG A 504 5.56 -22.81 4.36
CA ARG A 504 6.63 -22.04 5.02
C ARG A 504 7.98 -22.16 4.32
N ALA A 505 8.22 -23.30 3.65
CA ALA A 505 9.46 -23.53 2.92
C ALA A 505 9.58 -22.58 1.72
N ILE A 506 8.54 -22.45 0.88
CA ILE A 506 8.51 -21.45 -0.21
C ILE A 506 8.68 -20.03 0.34
N THR A 507 7.99 -19.67 1.42
CA THR A 507 8.15 -18.34 2.04
C THR A 507 9.60 -18.05 2.45
N LEU A 508 10.38 -19.06 2.84
CA LEU A 508 11.79 -18.87 3.20
C LEU A 508 12.71 -18.81 1.97
N GLU A 509 12.37 -19.49 0.88
CA GLU A 509 13.11 -19.41 -0.38
C GLU A 509 12.94 -18.03 -1.02
N GLU A 510 11.70 -17.54 -1.13
CA GLU A 510 11.39 -16.22 -1.71
C GLU A 510 12.07 -15.08 -0.93
N LEU A 511 12.19 -15.20 0.40
CA LEU A 511 12.90 -14.21 1.23
C LEU A 511 14.41 -14.15 0.97
N ASN A 512 15.03 -15.25 0.51
CA ASN A 512 16.46 -15.28 0.22
C ASN A 512 16.78 -14.79 -1.19
N ASP A 513 15.82 -14.85 -2.12
CA ASP A 513 15.98 -14.35 -3.49
C ASP A 513 15.83 -12.80 -3.56
N ASP A 514 15.13 -12.19 -2.59
CA ASP A 514 14.98 -10.73 -2.43
C ASP A 514 16.16 -10.05 -1.70
N MET A 515 17.15 -10.81 -1.18
CA MET A 515 18.39 -10.30 -0.54
C MET A 515 19.58 -10.33 -1.50
#